data_AF-A0A960PUJ2-F1
#
_entry.id   AF-A0A960PUJ2-F1
#
_cell.length_a   1.000
_cell.length_b   1.000
_cell.length_c   1.000
_cell.angle_alpha   90.00
_cell.angle_beta   90.00
_cell.angle_gamma   90.00
#
_symmetry.space_group_name_H-M   'P 1'
#
loop_
_entity.id
_entity.type
_entity.pdbx_description
1 polymer ?
#
loop_
_entity_poly.entity_id
_entity_poly.type
_entity_poly.pdbx_seq_one_letter_code
_entity_poly.pdbx_strand_id
1 'polypeptide(L)'
;MTTDLEGDLDLPPTDPPLPDTPMWLSHHWPQDYDRCAVVGGMHVCRRCLVLYPVALVAGIAISLGDWWSHSLDAWVLWLFPLPGVIEFVLDNLRLITYCPRRQVALSAAGAFAAGVGYVRYLDDTLDLLVWSVVGAYTAVCVAAVVIGVLRRRSAT
;
A
#
# COMPACT_ATOMS: atom_id res chain seq x y z
N MET A 1 -30.24 38.95 37.77
CA MET A 1 -29.27 37.93 38.23
C MET A 1 -29.91 36.57 38.00
N THR A 2 -29.79 36.07 36.78
CA THR A 2 -30.12 34.69 36.39
C THR A 2 -29.00 34.29 35.45
N THR A 3 -28.16 33.38 35.92
CA THR A 3 -27.01 32.82 35.23
C THR A 3 -27.48 31.69 34.34
N ASP A 4 -27.43 31.89 33.02
CA ASP A 4 -27.55 30.81 32.05
C ASP A 4 -26.18 30.13 31.93
N LEU A 5 -26.05 28.95 32.54
CA LEU A 5 -24.94 28.03 32.35
C LEU A 5 -25.40 26.94 31.36
N GLU A 6 -25.55 27.31 30.09
CA GLU A 6 -25.55 26.34 28.99
C GLU A 6 -24.09 26.01 28.67
N GLY A 7 -23.54 25.09 29.46
CA GLY A 7 -22.33 24.38 29.06
C GLY A 7 -22.68 23.45 27.92
N ASP A 8 -22.44 23.89 26.69
CA ASP A 8 -22.31 23.00 25.54
C ASP A 8 -21.29 21.92 25.91
N LEU A 9 -21.77 20.72 26.21
CA LEU A 9 -20.95 19.53 26.16
C LEU A 9 -20.53 19.39 24.69
N ASP A 10 -19.31 19.82 24.41
CA ASP A 10 -18.59 19.61 23.16
C ASP A 10 -18.39 18.10 22.99
N LEU A 11 -19.47 17.40 22.60
CA LEU A 11 -19.44 16.00 22.23
C LEU A 11 -18.51 15.92 21.01
N PRO A 12 -17.51 15.01 21.03
CA PRO A 12 -16.64 14.86 19.88
C PRO A 12 -17.51 14.61 18.64
N PRO A 13 -17.22 15.27 17.51
CA PRO A 13 -18.03 15.15 16.31
C PRO A 13 -18.25 13.68 15.97
N THR A 14 -19.53 13.29 15.90
CA THR A 14 -19.97 11.91 15.63
C THR A 14 -19.75 11.50 14.17
N ASP A 15 -19.54 12.49 13.30
CA ASP A 15 -19.29 12.26 11.89
C ASP A 15 -17.79 11.99 11.67
N PRO A 16 -17.45 10.95 10.87
CA PRO A 16 -16.06 10.73 10.50
C PRO A 16 -15.52 11.99 9.80
N PRO A 17 -14.23 12.33 10.00
CA PRO A 17 -13.66 13.52 9.38
C PRO A 17 -13.89 13.46 7.87
N LEU A 18 -14.30 14.57 7.27
CA LEU A 18 -14.42 14.64 5.81
C LEU A 18 -13.02 14.51 5.18
N PRO A 19 -12.87 13.75 4.08
CA PRO A 19 -11.59 13.66 3.39
C PRO A 19 -11.14 15.04 2.89
N ASP A 20 -9.99 15.50 3.36
CA ASP A 20 -9.30 16.70 2.87
C ASP A 20 -8.51 16.44 1.57
N THR A 21 -8.39 15.17 1.17
CA THR A 21 -7.64 14.71 0.01
C THR A 21 -8.48 13.68 -0.77
N PRO A 22 -8.49 13.73 -2.10
CA PRO A 22 -9.18 12.73 -2.91
C PRO A 22 -8.72 11.29 -2.62
N MET A 23 -9.66 10.36 -2.53
CA MET A 23 -9.39 8.94 -2.24
C MET A 23 -8.39 8.29 -3.20
N TRP A 24 -8.28 8.75 -4.44
CA TRP A 24 -7.33 8.22 -5.41
C TRP A 24 -5.86 8.54 -5.05
N LEU A 25 -5.60 9.60 -4.28
CA LEU A 25 -4.26 9.97 -3.78
C LEU A 25 -3.95 9.32 -2.43
N SER A 26 -4.88 9.39 -1.47
CA SER A 26 -4.64 8.91 -0.11
C SER A 26 -4.73 7.39 -0.02
N HIS A 27 -5.62 6.76 -0.78
CA HIS A 27 -6.01 5.35 -0.61
C HIS A 27 -6.41 4.97 0.84
N HIS A 28 -6.67 5.99 1.65
CA HIS A 28 -6.89 5.89 3.08
C HIS A 28 -7.97 6.88 3.47
N TRP A 29 -8.85 6.43 4.35
CA TRP A 29 -9.79 7.33 5.03
C TRP A 29 -9.03 8.20 6.04
N PRO A 30 -9.58 9.35 6.46
CA PRO A 30 -8.89 10.30 7.35
C PRO A 30 -8.34 9.69 8.65
N GLN A 31 -9.01 8.69 9.22
CA GLN A 31 -8.54 7.98 10.41
C GLN A 31 -7.23 7.19 10.21
N ASP A 32 -6.81 6.95 8.97
CA ASP A 32 -5.63 6.17 8.60
C ASP A 32 -4.54 7.04 7.93
N TYR A 33 -4.62 8.37 8.07
CA TYR A 33 -3.66 9.31 7.45
C TYR A 33 -2.25 9.24 8.03
N ASP A 34 -2.02 8.55 9.15
CA ASP A 34 -0.68 8.19 9.62
C ASP A 34 0.11 7.38 8.58
N ARG A 35 -0.62 6.69 7.69
CA ARG A 35 -0.11 5.92 6.55
C ARG A 35 0.20 6.77 5.31
N CYS A 36 -0.18 8.04 5.32
CA CYS A 36 0.08 9.01 4.25
C CYS A 36 1.28 9.91 4.55
N ALA A 37 1.96 10.37 3.50
CA ALA A 37 2.87 11.52 3.56
C ALA A 37 2.14 12.77 3.05
N VAL A 38 2.55 13.95 3.51
CA VAL A 38 1.96 15.21 3.04
C VAL A 38 2.83 15.79 1.93
N VAL A 39 2.26 15.98 0.74
CA VAL A 39 2.92 16.54 -0.44
C VAL A 39 2.06 17.68 -0.98
N GLY A 40 2.60 18.91 -0.97
CA GLY A 40 1.85 20.09 -1.43
C GLY A 40 0.55 20.34 -0.64
N GLY A 41 0.52 19.97 0.65
CA GLY A 41 -0.68 20.08 1.50
C GLY A 41 -1.68 18.93 1.38
N MET A 42 -1.42 17.92 0.53
CA MET A 42 -2.31 16.79 0.31
C MET A 42 -1.75 15.49 0.91
N HIS A 43 -2.63 14.63 1.42
CA HIS A 43 -2.27 13.30 1.95
C HIS A 43 -2.13 12.27 0.83
N VAL A 44 -0.89 11.88 0.51
CA VAL A 44 -0.56 10.87 -0.49
C VAL A 44 -0.18 9.56 0.19
N CYS A 45 -0.70 8.43 -0.27
CA CYS A 45 -0.32 7.12 0.25
C CYS A 45 1.21 6.94 0.21
N ARG A 46 1.83 6.68 1.36
CA ARG A 46 3.30 6.55 1.46
C ARG A 46 3.83 5.37 0.64
N ARG A 47 3.06 4.28 0.53
CA ARG A 47 3.42 3.14 -0.34
C ARG A 47 3.41 3.52 -1.80
N CYS A 48 2.35 4.17 -2.28
CA CYS A 48 2.24 4.60 -3.68
C CYS A 48 3.31 5.64 -4.05
N LEU A 49 3.62 6.56 -3.12
CA LEU A 49 4.66 7.57 -3.30
C LEU A 49 6.04 6.94 -3.52
N VAL A 50 6.31 5.77 -2.95
CA VAL A 50 7.54 5.01 -3.21
C VAL A 50 7.39 4.14 -4.45
N LEU A 51 6.26 3.44 -4.55
CA LEU A 51 6.04 2.39 -5.55
C LEU A 51 6.11 2.92 -6.98
N TYR A 52 5.34 3.95 -7.30
CA TYR A 52 5.26 4.44 -8.67
C TYR A 52 6.59 4.98 -9.22
N PRO A 53 7.29 5.92 -8.54
CA PRO A 53 8.55 6.44 -9.09
C PRO A 53 9.64 5.37 -9.13
N VAL A 54 9.77 4.51 -8.12
CA VAL A 54 10.82 3.48 -8.10
C VAL A 54 10.55 2.42 -9.17
N ALA A 55 9.30 1.98 -9.35
CA ALA A 55 8.95 1.02 -10.41
C ALA A 55 9.21 1.60 -11.80
N LEU A 56 8.86 2.87 -12.02
CA LEU A 56 9.12 3.55 -13.29
C LEU A 56 10.63 3.64 -13.58
N VAL A 57 11.43 4.11 -12.61
CA VAL A 57 12.88 4.24 -12.77
C VAL A 57 13.53 2.87 -12.99
N ALA A 58 13.13 1.84 -12.23
CA ALA A 58 13.64 0.49 -12.41
C ALA A 58 13.30 -0.07 -13.80
N GLY A 59 12.05 0.08 -14.25
CA GLY A 59 11.63 -0.35 -15.57
C GLY A 59 12.43 0.33 -16.69
N ILE A 60 12.58 1.66 -16.64
CA ILE A 60 13.40 2.41 -17.60
C ILE A 60 14.86 1.93 -17.58
N ALA A 61 15.46 1.79 -16.40
CA ALA A 61 16.86 1.38 -16.27
C ALA A 61 17.13 -0.02 -16.82
N ILE A 62 16.19 -0.95 -16.61
CA ILE A 62 16.26 -2.32 -17.13
C ILE A 62 16.05 -2.33 -18.64
N SER A 63 15.06 -1.61 -19.17
CA SER A 63 14.79 -1.57 -20.62
C SER A 63 15.92 -0.95 -21.43
N LEU A 64 16.72 -0.06 -20.84
CA LEU A 64 17.80 0.65 -21.55
C LEU A 64 19.16 -0.05 -21.50
N GLY A 65 19.32 -1.15 -20.76
CA GLY A 65 20.66 -1.67 -20.48
C GLY A 65 20.79 -3.18 -20.51
N ASP A 66 21.90 -3.65 -21.10
CA ASP A 66 22.26 -5.07 -21.19
C ASP A 66 22.78 -5.67 -19.87
N TRP A 67 22.73 -4.88 -18.78
CA TRP A 67 23.22 -5.27 -17.45
C TRP A 67 22.24 -6.16 -16.69
N TRP A 68 20.97 -6.18 -17.09
CA TRP A 68 19.93 -6.98 -16.44
C TRP A 68 19.83 -8.37 -17.07
N SER A 69 19.94 -9.41 -16.24
CA SER A 69 19.73 -10.78 -16.70
C SER A 69 18.29 -11.21 -16.46
N HIS A 70 17.55 -11.52 -17.53
CA HIS A 70 16.19 -12.04 -17.46
C HIS A 70 16.07 -13.38 -16.72
N SER A 71 17.18 -14.07 -16.46
CA SER A 71 17.21 -15.25 -15.59
C SER A 71 16.86 -14.93 -14.13
N LEU A 72 16.98 -13.66 -13.71
CA LEU A 72 16.65 -13.19 -12.36
C LEU A 72 15.17 -12.80 -12.21
N ASP A 73 14.42 -12.65 -13.30
CA ASP A 73 13.07 -12.09 -13.28
C ASP A 73 12.14 -12.86 -12.35
N ALA A 74 12.15 -14.19 -12.42
CA ALA A 74 11.32 -15.04 -11.55
C ALA A 74 11.65 -14.85 -10.07
N TRP A 75 12.94 -14.79 -9.74
CA TRP A 75 13.39 -14.58 -8.36
C TRP A 75 12.98 -13.21 -7.83
N VAL A 76 13.17 -12.17 -8.63
CA VAL A 76 12.84 -10.80 -8.22
C VAL A 76 11.34 -10.63 -8.08
N LEU A 77 10.55 -11.07 -9.07
CA LEU A 77 9.11 -10.95 -9.06
C LEU A 77 8.46 -11.70 -7.89
N TRP A 78 8.96 -12.88 -7.53
CA TRP A 78 8.44 -13.60 -6.36
C TRP A 78 9.00 -13.04 -5.05
N LEU A 79 10.32 -12.86 -4.90
CA LEU A 79 10.91 -12.63 -3.58
C LEU A 79 10.85 -11.19 -3.10
N PHE A 80 10.94 -10.20 -3.98
CA PHE A 80 11.01 -8.79 -3.55
C PHE A 80 9.68 -8.24 -3.01
N PRO A 81 8.50 -8.57 -3.58
CA PRO A 81 7.23 -8.16 -2.99
C PRO A 81 6.88 -8.92 -1.71
N LEU A 82 7.41 -10.14 -1.55
CA LEU A 82 7.01 -11.07 -0.49
C LEU A 82 7.10 -10.45 0.93
N PRO A 83 8.20 -9.79 1.35
CA PRO A 83 8.24 -9.09 2.62
C PRO A 83 7.13 -8.05 2.80
N GLY A 84 6.79 -7.29 1.76
CA GLY A 84 5.73 -6.29 1.79
C GLY A 84 4.33 -6.91 1.90
N VAL A 85 4.11 -8.05 1.24
CA VAL A 85 2.88 -8.86 1.37
C VAL A 85 2.76 -9.41 2.79
N ILE A 86 3.84 -9.97 3.36
CA ILE A 86 3.87 -10.44 4.75
C ILE A 86 3.52 -9.30 5.70
N GLU A 87 4.15 -8.12 5.55
CA GLU A 87 3.82 -6.95 6.35
C GLU A 87 2.34 -6.57 6.23
N PHE A 88 1.80 -6.52 5.01
CA PHE A 88 0.39 -6.20 4.78
C PHE A 88 -0.56 -7.19 5.46
N VAL A 89 -0.27 -8.49 5.37
CA VAL A 89 -1.07 -9.55 6.01
C VAL A 89 -1.03 -9.37 7.53
N LEU A 90 0.16 -9.22 8.11
CA LEU A 90 0.32 -9.06 9.56
C LEU A 90 -0.37 -7.80 10.09
N ASP A 91 -0.29 -6.68 9.36
CA ASP A 91 -0.95 -5.43 9.71
C ASP A 91 -2.48 -5.54 9.65
N ASN A 92 -3.04 -6.19 8.61
CA ASN A 92 -4.48 -6.43 8.50
C ASN A 92 -5.03 -7.37 9.58
N LEU A 93 -4.21 -8.31 10.03
CA LEU A 93 -4.52 -9.21 11.14
C LEU A 93 -4.21 -8.59 12.51
N ARG A 94 -3.73 -7.33 12.57
CA ARG A 94 -3.35 -6.60 13.78
C ARG A 94 -2.29 -7.31 14.64
N LEU A 95 -1.38 -8.03 13.99
CA LEU A 95 -0.28 -8.75 14.64
C LEU A 95 0.98 -7.91 14.79
N ILE A 96 1.07 -6.79 14.06
CA ILE A 96 2.18 -5.85 14.15
C ILE A 96 1.65 -4.42 14.25
N THR A 97 2.46 -3.53 14.81
CA THR A 97 2.22 -2.09 14.79
C THR A 97 2.75 -1.47 13.51
N TYR A 98 2.05 -0.45 13.04
CA TYR A 98 2.47 0.32 11.87
C TYR A 98 3.84 0.98 12.09
N CYS A 99 4.69 0.94 11.06
CA CYS A 99 6.00 1.60 11.06
C CYS A 99 6.29 2.19 9.67
N PRO A 100 6.39 3.53 9.52
CA PRO A 100 6.54 4.17 8.22
C PRO A 100 7.86 3.80 7.53
N ARG A 101 8.96 3.67 8.29
CA ARG A 101 10.29 3.34 7.73
C ARG A 101 10.31 1.94 7.13
N ARG A 102 9.74 0.97 7.85
CA ARG A 102 9.61 -0.41 7.38
C ARG A 102 8.71 -0.44 6.13
N GLN A 103 7.57 0.24 6.19
CA GLN A 103 6.65 0.32 5.05
C GLN A 103 7.34 0.86 3.78
N VAL A 104 8.13 1.92 3.89
CA VAL A 104 8.90 2.50 2.76
C VAL A 104 9.92 1.50 2.22
N ALA A 105 10.72 0.89 3.10
CA ALA A 105 11.76 -0.05 2.68
C ALA A 105 11.18 -1.27 1.95
N LEU A 106 10.12 -1.86 2.48
CA LEU A 106 9.46 -3.02 1.87
C LEU A 106 8.72 -2.63 0.57
N SER A 107 8.17 -1.42 0.51
CA SER A 107 7.54 -0.90 -0.70
C SER A 107 8.56 -0.66 -1.81
N ALA A 108 9.77 -0.19 -1.49
CA ALA A 108 10.83 0.00 -2.48
C ALA A 108 11.27 -1.33 -3.12
N ALA A 109 11.37 -2.41 -2.34
CA ALA A 109 11.65 -3.74 -2.88
C ALA A 109 10.54 -4.20 -3.84
N GLY A 110 9.28 -4.14 -3.40
CA GLY A 110 8.13 -4.46 -4.27
C GLY A 110 8.04 -3.57 -5.51
N ALA A 111 8.42 -2.29 -5.40
CA ALA A 111 8.45 -1.35 -6.51
C ALA A 111 9.48 -1.74 -7.58
N PHE A 112 10.68 -2.14 -7.16
CA PHE A 112 11.70 -2.63 -8.09
C PHE A 112 11.19 -3.85 -8.87
N ALA A 113 10.54 -4.80 -8.19
CA ALA A 113 9.90 -5.94 -8.84
C ALA A 113 8.76 -5.54 -9.78
N ALA A 114 7.95 -4.54 -9.40
CA ALA A 114 6.93 -3.99 -10.30
C ALA A 114 7.55 -3.39 -11.58
N GLY A 115 8.72 -2.73 -11.47
CA GLY A 115 9.48 -2.27 -12.63
C GLY A 115 9.90 -3.40 -13.57
N VAL A 116 10.46 -4.50 -13.04
CA VAL A 116 10.74 -5.73 -13.82
C VAL A 116 9.46 -6.24 -14.48
N GLY A 117 8.35 -6.29 -13.73
CA GLY A 117 7.06 -6.73 -14.23
C GLY A 117 6.52 -5.85 -15.36
N TYR A 118 6.72 -4.53 -15.31
CA TYR A 118 6.32 -3.63 -16.39
C TYR A 118 7.08 -3.90 -17.68
N VAL A 119 8.39 -4.14 -17.61
CA VAL A 119 9.19 -4.49 -18.80
C VAL A 119 8.64 -5.76 -19.43
N ARG A 120 8.45 -6.83 -18.62
CA ARG A 120 7.88 -8.09 -19.11
C ARG A 120 6.47 -7.93 -19.68
N TYR A 121 5.63 -7.12 -19.05
CA TYR A 121 4.26 -6.85 -19.51
C TYR A 121 4.24 -6.11 -20.85
N LEU A 122 5.18 -5.18 -21.06
CA LEU A 122 5.32 -4.48 -22.34
C LEU A 122 5.78 -5.41 -23.46
N ASP A 123 6.60 -6.42 -23.14
CA ASP A 123 7.04 -7.45 -24.10
C ASP A 123 5.93 -8.49 -24.38
N ASP A 124 5.28 -9.00 -23.34
CA ASP A 124 4.15 -9.93 -23.41
C ASP A 124 3.10 -9.59 -22.34
N THR A 125 1.99 -9.01 -22.79
CA THR A 125 0.88 -8.63 -21.91
C THR A 125 0.22 -9.81 -21.20
N LEU A 126 0.42 -11.05 -21.68
CA LEU A 126 -0.10 -12.28 -21.10
C LEU A 126 0.97 -13.08 -20.37
N ASP A 127 2.13 -12.48 -20.07
CA ASP A 127 3.22 -13.12 -19.36
C ASP A 127 2.74 -13.83 -18.09
N LEU A 128 2.78 -15.17 -18.14
CA LEU A 128 2.22 -16.01 -17.08
C LEU A 128 2.98 -15.86 -15.77
N LEU A 129 4.27 -15.52 -15.80
CA LEU A 129 5.05 -15.27 -14.59
C LEU A 129 4.53 -14.03 -13.88
N VAL A 130 4.36 -12.91 -14.58
CA VAL A 130 3.79 -11.67 -14.02
C VAL A 130 2.39 -11.94 -13.46
N TRP A 131 1.50 -12.54 -14.24
CA TRP A 131 0.13 -12.78 -13.81
C TRP A 131 0.01 -13.81 -12.68
N SER A 132 0.90 -14.80 -12.61
CA SER A 132 0.92 -15.76 -11.49
C SER A 132 1.28 -15.08 -10.17
N VAL A 133 2.27 -14.18 -10.16
CA VAL A 133 2.68 -13.41 -8.99
C VAL A 133 1.57 -12.45 -8.56
N VAL A 134 1.02 -11.68 -9.51
CA VAL A 134 -0.08 -10.74 -9.25
C VAL A 134 -1.28 -11.49 -8.69
N GLY A 135 -1.68 -12.60 -9.31
CA GLY A 135 -2.81 -13.42 -8.87
C GLY A 135 -2.60 -13.98 -7.47
N ALA A 136 -1.45 -14.60 -7.22
CA ALA A 136 -1.13 -15.20 -5.92
C ALA A 136 -1.11 -14.17 -4.78
N TYR A 137 -0.40 -13.05 -4.96
CA TYR A 137 -0.30 -12.04 -3.91
C TYR A 137 -1.59 -11.25 -3.72
N THR A 138 -2.35 -11.00 -4.79
CA THR A 138 -3.70 -10.42 -4.65
C THR A 138 -4.59 -11.34 -3.83
N ALA A 139 -4.61 -12.64 -4.13
CA ALA A 139 -5.44 -13.60 -3.40
C ALA A 139 -5.08 -13.65 -1.90
N VAL A 140 -3.79 -13.67 -1.56
CA VAL A 140 -3.31 -13.65 -0.17
C VAL A 140 -3.73 -12.36 0.54
N CYS A 141 -3.53 -11.20 -0.09
CA CYS A 141 -3.90 -9.90 0.48
C CYS A 141 -5.42 -9.79 0.71
N VAL A 142 -6.23 -10.20 -0.26
CA VAL A 142 -7.69 -10.21 -0.14
C VAL A 142 -8.13 -11.13 0.99
N ALA A 143 -7.57 -12.34 1.09
CA ALA A 143 -7.89 -13.26 2.17
C ALA A 143 -7.57 -12.65 3.55
N ALA A 144 -6.42 -11.99 3.70
CA ALA A 144 -6.04 -11.34 4.95
C ALA A 144 -6.99 -10.19 5.34
N VAL A 145 -7.42 -9.36 4.38
CA VAL A 145 -8.41 -8.30 4.61
C VAL A 145 -9.74 -8.90 5.05
N VAL A 146 -10.25 -9.91 4.34
CA VAL A 146 -11.52 -10.58 4.66
C VAL A 146 -11.47 -11.20 6.05
N ILE A 147 -10.43 -11.98 6.36
CA ILE A 147 -10.25 -12.59 7.69
C ILE A 147 -10.17 -11.51 8.78
N GLY A 148 -9.42 -10.43 8.54
CA GLY A 148 -9.31 -9.31 9.46
C GLY A 148 -10.67 -8.66 9.74
N VAL A 149 -11.49 -8.44 8.71
CA VAL A 149 -12.85 -7.88 8.86
C VAL A 149 -13.75 -8.83 9.65
N LEU A 150 -13.76 -10.12 9.30
CA LEU A 150 -14.60 -11.12 9.97
C LEU A 150 -14.27 -11.23 11.45
N ARG A 151 -12.98 -11.26 11.82
CA ARG A 151 -12.55 -11.31 13.22
C ARG A 151 -13.01 -10.10 14.03
N ARG A 152 -13.02 -8.91 13.43
CA ARG A 152 -13.49 -7.69 14.10
C ARG A 152 -14.99 -7.73 14.39
N ARG A 153 -15.79 -8.24 13.44
CA ARG A 153 -17.25 -8.38 13.59
C ARG A 153 -17.64 -9.41 14.64
N SER A 154 -16.83 -10.45 14.85
CA SER A 154 -17.09 -11.46 15.89
C SER A 154 -16.69 -11.01 17.30
N ALA A 155 -15.90 -9.94 17.42
CA ALA A 155 -15.41 -9.42 18.69
C ALA A 155 -16.25 -8.23 19.24
N THR A 156 -17.23 -7.77 18.45
CA THR A 156 -18.24 -6.74 18.79
C THR A 156 -19.56 -7.41 19.10
#